data_AF-A0A952WP73-F1
#
_entry.id   AF-A0A952WP73-F1
#
_cell.length_a   1.000
_cell.length_b   1.000
_cell.length_c   1.000
_cell.angle_alpha   90.00
_cell.angle_beta   90.00
_cell.angle_gamma   90.00
#
_symmetry.space_group_name_H-M   'P 1'
#
loop_
_entity.id
_entity.type
_entity.pdbx_description
1 polymer ?
#
loop_
_entity_poly.entity_id
_entity_poly.type
_entity_poly.pdbx_seq_one_letter_code
_entity_poly.pdbx_strand_id
1 'polypeptide(L)'
;MKTFRTSLAVITLLSMAGTADAQLFVQGFLHSTFGDAMITLDTEKPKKRKIRHIGLSSSGQDGIAVRMMSGSGGAVVILHEPILEVAGAVLQVDNVGIDGVVRGSSSMLSHGDGSATVLFDFSGVGATGLTVVEYDENGHVVANDWHGGPFVGKDVLPNFTCPNGEPASISVGHYWSYTLHKWISYWMWSCAGGGDYTGSQVHRVIIVTPDVPVGSNDEVDTESLRITGSNLPDFDLIETDIGTFGARSSGVGSAILMEQCQAGLPTCLPQDRVLGITNLGTDGHDGVEIDVNPGNQHTSFKLVKGGWNLKECTKFQDDEGNEMLRVCRDEVLPGGGQELEIDMSGIGVSEYVITFNDPNGVPLASQLYGGGNPAGPVLSGNCGSLFPEVWEWDPITKSWLFKGCDVGSWNVRLAPGLPEFGPVGSMSIAPIGMGEHRLARLTLTCSSDVGSLVVAAVDQTPFCPSDFDGSGFVDLEDYAAFVLAFEEGTSDADFDGSGFVDLEDFSSFVHAFEEGC
;
A
#
# COMPACT_ATOMS: atom_id res chain seq x y z
N MET A 1 -41.81 -12.23 22.67
CA MET A 1 -41.34 -13.47 22.01
C MET A 1 -41.31 -13.24 20.50
N LYS A 2 -40.17 -12.78 19.96
CA LYS A 2 -39.87 -12.82 18.53
C LYS A 2 -38.49 -13.46 18.41
N THR A 3 -38.46 -14.68 17.90
CA THR A 3 -37.26 -15.48 17.68
C THR A 3 -36.52 -14.97 16.44
N PHE A 4 -35.31 -14.46 16.66
CA PHE A 4 -34.28 -14.31 15.63
C PHE A 4 -33.75 -15.71 15.28
N ARG A 5 -33.74 -16.05 13.99
CA ARG A 5 -32.94 -17.14 13.44
C ARG A 5 -31.99 -16.49 12.42
N THR A 6 -30.73 -16.32 12.81
CA THR A 6 -29.64 -16.07 11.87
C THR A 6 -28.93 -17.40 11.71
N SER A 7 -28.99 -17.95 10.51
CA SER A 7 -28.31 -19.20 10.15
C SER A 7 -26.82 -18.93 10.00
N LEU A 8 -26.02 -19.46 10.93
CA LEU A 8 -24.57 -19.53 10.83
C LEU A 8 -24.23 -20.71 9.89
N ALA A 9 -23.86 -20.41 8.64
CA ALA A 9 -23.35 -21.43 7.72
C ALA A 9 -21.84 -21.56 7.95
N VAL A 10 -21.45 -22.39 8.92
CA VAL A 10 -20.07 -22.86 9.05
C VAL A 10 -19.85 -23.88 7.93
N ILE A 11 -19.17 -23.49 6.86
CA ILE A 11 -18.72 -24.43 5.83
C ILE A 11 -17.48 -25.12 6.39
N THR A 12 -17.68 -26.20 7.16
CA THR A 12 -16.60 -27.13 7.48
C THR A 12 -16.45 -28.08 6.30
N LEU A 13 -15.51 -27.80 5.39
CA LEU A 13 -15.10 -28.72 4.34
C LEU A 13 -14.28 -29.86 4.98
N LEU A 14 -14.97 -30.87 5.53
CA LEU A 14 -14.35 -32.12 5.98
C LEU A 14 -14.15 -33.04 4.77
N SER A 15 -13.02 -32.90 4.06
CA SER A 15 -12.57 -33.88 3.07
C SER A 15 -11.78 -34.99 3.75
N MET A 16 -12.39 -36.17 3.89
CA MET A 16 -11.62 -37.40 4.10
C MET A 16 -11.31 -38.03 2.73
N ALA A 17 -10.01 -38.33 2.53
CA ALA A 17 -9.37 -39.07 1.44
C ALA A 17 -8.83 -38.23 0.25
N GLY A 18 -7.51 -38.06 0.26
CA GLY A 18 -6.68 -37.44 -0.79
C GLY A 18 -6.14 -36.09 -0.35
N THR A 19 -4.83 -35.98 -0.10
CA THR A 19 -4.10 -34.73 0.22
C THR A 19 -4.07 -33.81 -1.00
N ALA A 20 -5.22 -33.31 -1.42
CA ALA A 20 -5.27 -32.17 -2.33
C ALA A 20 -4.93 -30.93 -1.49
N ASP A 21 -3.82 -30.27 -1.82
CA ASP A 21 -3.43 -29.00 -1.20
C ASP A 21 -4.63 -28.04 -1.27
N ALA A 22 -5.13 -27.62 -0.13
CA ALA A 22 -6.24 -26.67 -0.09
C ALA A 22 -5.72 -25.32 -0.59
N GLN A 23 -6.38 -24.80 -1.63
CA GLN A 23 -6.08 -23.51 -2.23
C GLN A 23 -7.23 -22.54 -1.97
N LEU A 24 -6.90 -21.35 -1.49
CA LEU A 24 -7.87 -20.32 -1.15
C LEU A 24 -7.31 -18.94 -1.41
N PHE A 25 -8.11 -18.03 -1.97
CA PHE A 25 -7.74 -16.63 -2.12
C PHE A 25 -8.16 -15.82 -0.90
N VAL A 26 -7.21 -15.11 -0.30
CA VAL A 26 -7.45 -14.22 0.83
C VAL A 26 -6.67 -12.93 0.63
N GLN A 27 -7.34 -11.78 0.79
CA GLN A 27 -6.77 -10.45 0.49
C GLN A 27 -6.11 -10.40 -0.90
N GLY A 28 -6.69 -11.13 -1.85
CA GLY A 28 -6.24 -11.26 -3.22
C GLY A 28 -5.00 -12.10 -3.48
N PHE A 29 -4.46 -12.78 -2.49
CA PHE A 29 -3.33 -13.69 -2.68
C PHE A 29 -3.78 -15.15 -2.61
N LEU A 30 -3.13 -16.00 -3.39
CA LEU A 30 -3.37 -17.45 -3.34
C LEU A 30 -2.63 -18.04 -2.14
N HIS A 31 -3.37 -18.58 -1.19
CA HIS A 31 -2.84 -19.30 -0.05
C HIS A 31 -2.99 -20.79 -0.31
N SER A 32 -1.88 -21.52 -0.24
CA SER A 32 -1.86 -22.98 -0.36
C SER A 32 -1.28 -23.60 0.90
N THR A 33 -2.00 -24.55 1.51
CA THR A 33 -1.47 -25.37 2.59
C THR A 33 -0.47 -26.39 2.06
N PHE A 34 0.49 -26.78 2.89
CA PHE A 34 1.32 -27.97 2.65
C PHE A 34 1.53 -28.75 3.94
N GLY A 35 1.70 -30.07 3.82
CA GLY A 35 1.71 -30.99 4.95
C GLY A 35 0.29 -31.26 5.48
N ASP A 36 0.15 -31.39 6.80
CA ASP A 36 -1.15 -31.64 7.48
C ASP A 36 -1.88 -30.33 7.87
N ALA A 37 -1.34 -29.20 7.42
CA ALA A 37 -1.87 -27.85 7.51
C ALA A 37 -3.34 -27.73 7.08
N MET A 38 -4.17 -27.04 7.88
CA MET A 38 -5.53 -26.65 7.49
C MET A 38 -5.74 -25.15 7.61
N ILE A 39 -6.39 -24.56 6.60
CA ILE A 39 -6.81 -23.16 6.56
C ILE A 39 -8.28 -23.04 6.97
N THR A 40 -8.56 -22.13 7.90
CA THR A 40 -9.92 -21.71 8.25
C THR A 40 -10.05 -20.20 8.12
N LEU A 41 -11.13 -19.75 7.48
CA LEU A 41 -11.45 -18.33 7.37
C LEU A 41 -12.29 -17.89 8.56
N ASP A 42 -11.83 -16.86 9.25
CA ASP A 42 -12.67 -16.11 10.16
C ASP A 42 -13.60 -15.20 9.34
N THR A 43 -14.90 -15.48 9.40
CA THR A 43 -15.93 -14.73 8.67
C THR A 43 -16.58 -13.65 9.53
N GLU A 44 -16.23 -13.54 10.82
CA GLU A 44 -16.86 -12.59 11.74
C GLU A 44 -16.42 -11.14 11.49
N LYS A 45 -15.28 -10.91 10.82
CA LYS A 45 -14.74 -9.59 10.50
C LYS A 45 -14.47 -9.43 8.98
N PRO A 46 -15.46 -8.98 8.19
CA PRO A 46 -15.33 -8.95 6.72
C PRO A 46 -14.20 -8.04 6.19
N LYS A 47 -13.79 -7.02 6.97
CA LYS A 47 -12.69 -6.11 6.59
C LYS A 47 -11.28 -6.66 6.89
N LYS A 48 -11.15 -7.65 7.77
CA LYS A 48 -9.86 -8.26 8.14
C LYS A 48 -10.03 -9.76 8.12
N ARG A 49 -10.01 -10.34 6.91
CA ARG A 49 -10.11 -11.79 6.73
C ARG A 49 -8.91 -12.43 7.39
N LYS A 50 -9.12 -12.90 8.62
CA LYS A 50 -8.13 -13.61 9.40
C LYS A 50 -8.13 -15.07 8.96
N ILE A 51 -6.95 -15.57 8.65
CA ILE A 51 -6.73 -16.97 8.32
C ILE A 51 -6.13 -17.62 9.53
N ARG A 52 -6.91 -18.53 10.11
CA ARG A 52 -6.42 -19.37 11.18
C ARG A 52 -5.86 -20.65 10.61
N HIS A 53 -4.62 -20.92 10.97
CA HIS A 53 -3.94 -22.14 10.62
C HIS A 53 -3.92 -23.11 11.80
N ILE A 54 -4.43 -24.33 11.62
CA ILE A 54 -4.48 -25.36 12.67
C ILE A 54 -3.81 -26.65 12.21
N GLY A 55 -3.35 -27.46 13.17
CA GLY A 55 -2.82 -28.79 12.90
C GLY A 55 -1.35 -28.80 12.49
N LEU A 56 -0.57 -27.80 12.91
CA LEU A 56 0.88 -27.79 12.72
C LEU A 56 1.51 -28.94 13.51
N SER A 57 2.16 -29.88 12.82
CA SER A 57 2.92 -30.93 13.48
C SER A 57 4.19 -30.36 14.13
N SER A 58 4.74 -31.12 15.08
CA SER A 58 6.02 -30.78 15.71
C SER A 58 7.21 -30.84 14.75
N SER A 59 7.01 -31.24 13.48
CA SER A 59 8.10 -31.42 12.51
C SER A 59 8.60 -30.11 11.88
N GLY A 60 7.80 -29.05 11.93
CA GLY A 60 8.08 -27.79 11.21
C GLY A 60 7.88 -27.89 9.69
N GLN A 61 7.33 -29.00 9.18
CA GLN A 61 7.09 -29.19 7.75
C GLN A 61 5.71 -28.71 7.30
N ASP A 62 4.81 -28.42 8.23
CA ASP A 62 3.46 -27.96 7.92
C ASP A 62 3.43 -26.43 7.87
N GLY A 63 2.68 -25.90 6.92
CA GLY A 63 2.60 -24.46 6.75
C GLY A 63 1.69 -24.00 5.62
N ILE A 64 1.83 -22.71 5.33
CA ILE A 64 1.11 -22.00 4.27
C ILE A 64 2.12 -21.35 3.35
N ALA A 65 1.93 -21.49 2.05
CA ALA A 65 2.58 -20.63 1.08
C ALA A 65 1.60 -19.55 0.64
N VAL A 66 2.02 -18.29 0.78
CA VAL A 66 1.30 -17.12 0.30
C VAL A 66 1.93 -16.71 -1.01
N ARG A 67 1.25 -17.00 -2.13
CA ARG A 67 1.79 -16.74 -3.47
C ARG A 67 1.50 -15.30 -3.87
N MET A 68 2.56 -14.51 -3.98
CA MET A 68 2.53 -13.09 -4.31
C MET A 68 2.89 -12.85 -5.78
N MET A 69 3.77 -13.68 -6.36
CA MET A 69 4.34 -13.49 -7.70
C MET A 69 4.85 -12.07 -7.90
N SER A 70 5.63 -11.58 -6.93
CA SER A 70 6.12 -10.21 -6.93
C SER A 70 7.59 -10.15 -7.23
N GLY A 71 7.97 -9.29 -8.15
CA GLY A 71 9.37 -8.94 -8.32
C GLY A 71 9.87 -7.90 -7.31
N SER A 72 8.97 -7.21 -6.60
CA SER A 72 9.32 -6.32 -5.48
C SER A 72 9.25 -7.01 -4.11
N GLY A 73 8.69 -8.22 -4.03
CA GLY A 73 8.43 -8.92 -2.78
C GLY A 73 7.13 -8.50 -2.09
N GLY A 74 6.99 -8.84 -0.82
CA GLY A 74 5.76 -8.56 -0.07
C GLY A 74 5.90 -8.91 1.40
N ALA A 75 4.81 -8.77 2.15
CA ALA A 75 4.78 -9.02 3.57
C ALA A 75 3.53 -9.78 4.01
N VAL A 76 3.65 -10.41 5.17
CA VAL A 76 2.57 -11.06 5.89
C VAL A 76 2.58 -10.60 7.34
N VAL A 77 1.40 -10.35 7.88
CA VAL A 77 1.21 -10.00 9.29
C VAL A 77 0.62 -11.19 10.02
N ILE A 78 1.30 -11.58 11.10
CA ILE A 78 1.05 -12.77 11.89
C ILE A 78 0.70 -12.34 13.31
N LEU A 79 -0.43 -12.80 13.84
CA LEU A 79 -0.74 -12.62 15.26
C LEU A 79 0.11 -13.59 16.09
N HIS A 80 0.81 -13.08 17.10
CA HIS A 80 1.88 -13.82 17.76
C HIS A 80 1.52 -14.45 19.10
N GLU A 81 0.32 -14.21 19.66
CA GLU A 81 0.00 -14.57 21.06
C GLU A 81 0.42 -15.98 21.49
N PRO A 82 0.19 -17.05 20.70
CA PRO A 82 0.59 -18.39 21.15
C PRO A 82 2.12 -18.61 21.10
N ILE A 83 2.84 -17.85 20.28
CA ILE A 83 4.20 -18.19 19.88
C ILE A 83 5.18 -17.89 21.01
N LEU A 84 5.13 -16.68 21.58
CA LEU A 84 6.08 -16.24 22.60
C LEU A 84 5.88 -16.92 23.96
N GLU A 85 4.72 -17.53 24.18
CA GLU A 85 4.40 -18.25 25.42
C GLU A 85 4.84 -19.72 25.41
N VAL A 86 5.15 -20.27 24.23
CA VAL A 86 5.51 -21.69 24.06
C VAL A 86 7.03 -21.81 23.86
N ALA A 87 7.74 -22.21 24.92
CA ALA A 87 9.18 -22.41 24.85
C ALA A 87 9.56 -23.43 23.76
N GLY A 88 10.46 -23.04 22.86
CA GLY A 88 10.90 -23.85 21.73
C GLY A 88 9.94 -23.86 20.54
N ALA A 89 8.89 -23.03 20.55
CA ALA A 89 8.12 -22.75 19.35
C ALA A 89 9.00 -22.03 18.32
N VAL A 90 8.88 -22.46 17.05
CA VAL A 90 9.56 -21.82 15.93
C VAL A 90 8.52 -21.40 14.91
N LEU A 91 8.55 -20.13 14.53
CA LEU A 91 7.87 -19.60 13.36
C LEU A 91 8.93 -19.30 12.31
N GLN A 92 8.85 -19.90 11.12
CA GLN A 92 9.79 -19.68 10.04
C GLN A 92 9.08 -19.12 8.82
N VAL A 93 9.67 -18.10 8.20
CA VAL A 93 9.22 -17.42 7.00
C VAL A 93 10.33 -17.52 5.96
N ASP A 94 10.07 -18.24 4.88
CA ASP A 94 10.99 -18.36 3.75
C ASP A 94 10.50 -17.50 2.57
N ASN A 95 11.36 -16.62 2.07
CA ASN A 95 11.17 -15.99 0.77
C ASN A 95 11.59 -16.98 -0.33
N VAL A 96 10.61 -17.47 -1.09
CA VAL A 96 10.82 -18.42 -2.19
C VAL A 96 10.69 -17.70 -3.51
N GLY A 97 11.75 -17.76 -4.32
CA GLY A 97 11.76 -17.17 -5.64
C GLY A 97 10.92 -17.93 -6.67
N ILE A 98 10.69 -17.34 -7.84
CA ILE A 98 9.97 -17.97 -8.99
C ILE A 98 10.65 -19.25 -9.49
N ASP A 99 11.94 -19.41 -9.23
CA ASP A 99 12.68 -20.65 -9.50
C ASP A 99 12.55 -21.71 -8.39
N GLY A 100 11.74 -21.45 -7.36
CA GLY A 100 11.54 -22.32 -6.21
C GLY A 100 12.70 -22.32 -5.20
N VAL A 101 13.73 -21.49 -5.42
CA VAL A 101 14.89 -21.37 -4.50
C VAL A 101 14.50 -20.50 -3.32
N VAL A 102 14.86 -20.91 -2.10
CA VAL A 102 14.73 -20.07 -0.90
C VAL A 102 15.86 -19.04 -0.91
N ARG A 103 15.51 -17.76 -0.85
CA ARG A 103 16.41 -16.63 -1.10
C ARG A 103 16.83 -15.95 0.20
N GLY A 104 15.88 -15.88 1.13
CA GLY A 104 16.12 -15.57 2.52
C GLY A 104 15.17 -16.39 3.37
N SER A 105 15.64 -16.85 4.52
CA SER A 105 14.81 -17.43 5.56
C SER A 105 14.96 -16.58 6.82
N SER A 106 13.85 -16.34 7.50
CA SER A 106 13.87 -15.79 8.84
C SER A 106 13.05 -16.67 9.77
N SER A 107 13.56 -16.94 10.96
CA SER A 107 12.86 -17.77 11.94
C SER A 107 12.91 -17.15 13.33
N MET A 108 11.79 -17.19 14.03
CA MET A 108 11.67 -16.73 15.41
C MET A 108 11.55 -17.94 16.32
N LEU A 109 12.54 -18.12 17.20
CA LEU A 109 12.59 -19.14 18.24
C LEU A 109 12.12 -18.54 19.57
N SER A 110 10.97 -18.98 20.06
CA SER A 110 10.41 -18.55 21.34
C SER A 110 11.14 -19.17 22.53
N HIS A 111 11.36 -18.37 23.58
CA HIS A 111 11.91 -18.82 24.86
C HIS A 111 10.81 -19.19 25.88
N GLY A 112 9.54 -18.89 25.58
CA GLY A 112 8.41 -19.18 26.48
C GLY A 112 8.27 -18.23 27.67
N ASP A 113 9.05 -17.15 27.71
CA ASP A 113 9.02 -16.10 28.74
C ASP A 113 8.64 -14.73 28.17
N GLY A 114 8.05 -14.71 26.97
CA GLY A 114 7.76 -13.49 26.22
C GLY A 114 8.95 -12.97 25.40
N SER A 115 10.12 -13.65 25.44
CA SER A 115 11.27 -13.35 24.58
C SER A 115 11.43 -14.36 23.45
N ALA A 116 12.20 -13.97 22.43
CA ALA A 116 12.57 -14.85 21.33
C ALA A 116 13.94 -14.49 20.75
N THR A 117 14.52 -15.39 19.96
CA THR A 117 15.65 -15.10 19.07
C THR A 117 15.15 -15.13 17.63
N VAL A 118 15.37 -14.07 16.87
CA VAL A 118 15.14 -14.06 15.42
C VAL A 118 16.43 -14.40 14.70
N LEU A 119 16.40 -15.46 13.90
CA LEU A 119 17.50 -15.94 13.07
C LEU A 119 17.22 -15.56 11.63
N PHE A 120 18.20 -15.00 10.94
CA PHE A 120 18.15 -14.69 9.53
C PHE A 120 19.21 -15.49 8.78
N ASP A 121 18.83 -16.05 7.64
CA ASP A 121 19.69 -16.85 6.75
C ASP A 121 19.48 -16.42 5.30
N PHE A 122 20.50 -15.81 4.69
CA PHE A 122 20.53 -15.40 3.30
C PHE A 122 21.57 -16.18 2.48
N SER A 123 21.88 -17.41 2.91
CA SER A 123 22.82 -18.27 2.20
C SER A 123 22.32 -18.62 0.79
N GLY A 124 20.99 -18.65 0.60
CA GLY A 124 20.34 -18.91 -0.68
C GLY A 124 20.59 -17.86 -1.77
N VAL A 125 20.97 -16.63 -1.38
CA VAL A 125 21.44 -15.58 -2.31
C VAL A 125 22.96 -15.41 -2.30
N GLY A 126 23.68 -16.21 -1.52
CA GLY A 126 25.14 -16.13 -1.43
C GLY A 126 25.65 -14.91 -0.67
N ALA A 127 24.87 -14.40 0.30
CA ALA A 127 25.27 -13.24 1.10
C ALA A 127 26.62 -13.48 1.82
N THR A 128 27.48 -12.47 1.79
CA THR A 128 28.81 -12.48 2.44
C THR A 128 28.81 -11.79 3.79
N GLY A 129 27.78 -10.99 4.07
CA GLY A 129 27.53 -10.34 5.34
C GLY A 129 26.09 -9.86 5.43
N LEU A 130 25.66 -9.46 6.61
CA LEU A 130 24.33 -8.89 6.87
C LEU A 130 24.48 -7.60 7.67
N THR A 131 23.82 -6.54 7.23
CA THR A 131 23.62 -5.34 8.04
C THR A 131 22.29 -5.45 8.77
N VAL A 132 22.31 -5.32 10.09
CA VAL A 132 21.12 -5.38 10.96
C VAL A 132 20.92 -4.02 11.60
N VAL A 133 19.85 -3.35 11.23
CA VAL A 133 19.44 -2.06 11.80
C VAL A 133 18.22 -2.27 12.67
N GLU A 134 18.27 -1.77 13.89
CA GLU A 134 17.18 -1.86 14.84
C GLU A 134 16.66 -0.47 15.15
N TYR A 135 15.34 -0.33 15.10
CA TYR A 135 14.63 0.91 15.38
C TYR A 135 13.77 0.76 16.63
N ASP A 136 13.72 1.81 17.44
CA ASP A 136 12.78 1.92 18.56
C ASP A 136 11.37 2.34 18.10
N GLU A 137 10.49 2.55 19.07
CA GLU A 137 9.10 2.95 18.84
C GLU A 137 8.92 4.36 18.25
N ASN A 138 9.97 5.17 18.29
CA ASN A 138 9.99 6.51 17.70
C ASN A 138 10.69 6.51 16.33
N GLY A 139 11.08 5.34 15.81
CA GLY A 139 11.83 5.23 14.57
C GLY A 139 13.30 5.65 14.70
N HIS A 140 13.85 5.77 15.91
CA HIS A 140 15.28 6.03 16.08
C HIS A 140 16.10 4.75 15.97
N VAL A 141 17.25 4.83 15.30
CA VAL A 141 18.20 3.71 15.22
C VAL A 141 18.83 3.47 16.60
N VAL A 142 18.53 2.33 17.21
CA VAL A 142 19.10 1.88 18.49
C VAL A 142 20.26 0.90 18.33
N ALA A 143 20.33 0.23 17.18
CA ALA A 143 21.48 -0.59 16.80
C ALA A 143 21.67 -0.57 15.27
N ASN A 144 22.93 -0.64 14.82
CA ASN A 144 23.29 -0.74 13.41
C ASN A 144 24.58 -1.56 13.32
N ASP A 145 24.42 -2.88 13.21
CA ASP A 145 25.49 -3.85 13.33
C ASP A 145 25.76 -4.52 11.97
N TRP A 146 27.03 -4.70 11.63
CA TRP A 146 27.42 -5.55 10.49
C TRP A 146 27.91 -6.91 10.99
N HIS A 147 27.40 -7.97 10.38
CA HIS A 147 27.74 -9.34 10.68
C HIS A 147 28.38 -10.00 9.46
N GLY A 148 29.53 -10.65 9.66
CA GLY A 148 30.17 -11.44 8.61
C GLY A 148 29.48 -12.79 8.41
N GLY A 149 29.29 -13.18 7.15
CA GLY A 149 28.59 -14.39 6.75
C GLY A 149 27.10 -14.19 6.49
N PRO A 150 26.41 -15.20 5.93
CA PRO A 150 25.01 -15.08 5.53
C PRO A 150 24.00 -15.31 6.67
N PHE A 151 24.47 -15.40 7.92
CA PHE A 151 23.63 -15.78 9.06
C PHE A 151 23.80 -14.80 10.23
N VAL A 152 22.70 -14.38 10.84
CA VAL A 152 22.72 -13.62 12.09
C VAL A 152 21.55 -14.01 12.99
N GLY A 153 21.80 -14.14 14.29
CA GLY A 153 20.77 -14.27 15.30
C GLY A 153 20.69 -12.99 16.15
N LYS A 154 19.47 -12.53 16.42
CA LYS A 154 19.22 -11.35 17.25
C LYS A 154 18.17 -11.68 18.30
N ASP A 155 18.53 -11.51 19.56
CA ASP A 155 17.58 -11.64 20.66
C ASP A 155 16.63 -10.45 20.68
N VAL A 156 15.34 -10.76 20.83
CA VAL A 156 14.26 -9.80 20.90
C VAL A 156 13.48 -9.99 22.19
N LEU A 157 13.10 -8.87 22.79
CA LEU A 157 12.21 -8.81 23.95
C LEU A 157 10.89 -8.16 23.53
N PRO A 158 10.04 -8.88 22.77
CA PRO A 158 8.76 -8.36 22.30
C PRO A 158 7.66 -8.40 23.37
N ASN A 159 7.99 -8.54 24.65
CA ASN A 159 7.03 -8.53 25.74
C ASN A 159 6.52 -7.11 26.05
N PHE A 160 5.88 -6.50 25.04
CA PHE A 160 5.07 -5.30 25.21
C PHE A 160 3.60 -5.69 25.10
N THR A 161 2.79 -5.03 25.90
CA THR A 161 1.33 -5.10 25.81
C THR A 161 0.86 -3.83 25.14
N CYS A 162 -0.05 -3.93 24.18
CA CYS A 162 -0.59 -2.74 23.55
C CYS A 162 -1.31 -1.85 24.56
N PRO A 163 -1.32 -0.52 24.38
CA PRO A 163 -1.99 0.40 25.31
C PRO A 163 -3.47 0.07 25.56
N ASN A 164 -4.13 -0.56 24.58
CA ASN A 164 -5.52 -1.00 24.64
C ASN A 164 -5.71 -2.41 25.25
N GLY A 165 -4.63 -3.09 25.63
CA GLY A 165 -4.65 -4.47 26.14
C GLY A 165 -4.82 -5.55 25.06
N GLU A 166 -4.86 -5.17 23.78
CA GLU A 166 -4.85 -6.14 22.67
C GLU A 166 -3.46 -6.77 22.54
N PRO A 167 -3.38 -7.95 21.93
CA PRO A 167 -2.10 -8.50 21.55
C PRO A 167 -1.39 -7.69 20.50
N ALA A 168 -0.09 -7.73 20.60
CA ALA A 168 0.77 -7.29 19.53
C ALA A 168 0.70 -8.24 18.32
N SER A 169 1.00 -7.70 17.15
CA SER A 169 1.18 -8.42 15.90
C SER A 169 2.64 -8.36 15.48
N ILE A 170 3.06 -9.37 14.71
CA ILE A 170 4.37 -9.41 14.07
C ILE A 170 4.13 -9.29 12.56
N SER A 171 4.59 -8.20 11.96
CA SER A 171 4.72 -8.13 10.51
C SER A 171 6.08 -8.66 10.10
N VAL A 172 6.10 -9.61 9.17
CA VAL A 172 7.31 -10.14 8.56
C VAL A 172 7.21 -9.92 7.07
N GLY A 173 8.19 -9.23 6.51
CA GLY A 173 8.22 -8.97 5.08
C GLY A 173 9.60 -9.11 4.48
N HIS A 174 9.59 -9.41 3.19
CA HIS A 174 10.78 -9.48 2.36
C HIS A 174 10.50 -8.72 1.07
N TYR A 175 11.17 -7.59 0.86
CA TYR A 175 10.95 -6.76 -0.32
C TYR A 175 12.25 -6.16 -0.86
N TRP A 176 12.21 -5.77 -2.13
CA TRP A 176 13.28 -5.06 -2.81
C TRP A 176 13.14 -3.56 -2.55
N SER A 177 14.13 -2.96 -1.89
CA SER A 177 14.18 -1.51 -1.74
C SER A 177 14.75 -0.89 -3.01
N TYR A 178 13.92 -0.16 -3.75
CA TYR A 178 14.35 0.62 -4.91
C TYR A 178 15.32 1.74 -4.52
N THR A 179 15.13 2.37 -3.36
CA THR A 179 16.04 3.42 -2.87
C THR A 179 17.42 2.85 -2.58
N LEU A 180 17.50 1.75 -1.84
CA LEU A 180 18.78 1.16 -1.44
C LEU A 180 19.38 0.23 -2.51
N HIS A 181 18.61 -0.13 -3.54
CA HIS A 181 18.93 -1.17 -4.52
C HIS A 181 19.37 -2.48 -3.85
N LYS A 182 18.66 -2.87 -2.80
CA LYS A 182 18.98 -4.06 -1.98
C LYS A 182 17.71 -4.73 -1.48
N TRP A 183 17.81 -6.03 -1.24
CA TRP A 183 16.79 -6.76 -0.50
C TRP A 183 16.77 -6.30 0.95
N ILE A 184 15.56 -6.17 1.48
CA ILE A 184 15.31 -5.92 2.88
C ILE A 184 14.42 -7.05 3.38
N SER A 185 14.77 -7.60 4.52
CA SER A 185 13.84 -8.39 5.32
C SER A 185 13.63 -7.70 6.64
N TYR A 186 12.39 -7.63 7.11
CA TYR A 186 12.09 -6.96 8.34
C TYR A 186 11.21 -7.81 9.25
N TRP A 187 11.39 -7.59 10.55
CA TRP A 187 10.49 -8.03 11.60
C TRP A 187 10.03 -6.79 12.35
N MET A 188 8.73 -6.55 12.32
CA MET A 188 8.11 -5.40 12.97
C MET A 188 7.11 -5.88 14.00
N TRP A 189 7.27 -5.38 15.21
CA TRP A 189 6.30 -5.58 16.28
C TRP A 189 5.43 -4.35 16.43
N SER A 190 4.13 -4.52 16.28
CA SER A 190 3.17 -3.42 16.31
C SER A 190 1.91 -3.82 17.06
N CYS A 191 1.11 -2.81 17.42
CA CYS A 191 -0.23 -3.03 17.94
C CYS A 191 -1.26 -3.13 16.82
N ALA A 192 -2.27 -3.98 17.02
CA ALA A 192 -3.36 -4.15 16.07
C ALA A 192 -4.06 -2.79 15.81
N GLY A 193 -3.91 -2.27 14.59
CA GLY A 193 -4.40 -0.95 14.19
C GLY A 193 -3.32 0.02 13.69
N GLY A 194 -2.04 -0.33 13.82
CA GLY A 194 -0.92 0.49 13.33
C GLY A 194 -0.76 0.40 11.82
N GLY A 195 -1.27 1.40 11.10
CA GLY A 195 -0.90 1.67 9.71
C GLY A 195 0.53 2.20 9.63
N ASP A 196 1.23 1.78 8.58
CA ASP A 196 2.57 2.18 8.14
C ASP A 196 3.75 2.11 9.13
N TYR A 197 4.94 1.94 8.54
CA TYR A 197 6.23 1.84 9.24
C TYR A 197 6.61 3.09 10.05
N THR A 198 5.80 4.13 10.02
CA THR A 198 6.11 5.49 10.48
C THR A 198 5.16 6.03 11.57
N GLY A 199 4.24 5.21 12.08
CA GLY A 199 3.26 5.62 13.09
C GLY A 199 3.61 5.23 14.55
N SER A 200 3.01 5.94 15.52
CA SER A 200 3.14 5.76 16.99
C SER A 200 2.76 4.39 17.57
N GLN A 201 2.52 3.39 16.73
CA GLN A 201 2.09 2.03 17.12
C GLN A 201 3.10 0.95 16.75
N VAL A 202 4.22 1.33 16.14
CA VAL A 202 5.38 0.44 15.95
C VAL A 202 6.22 0.50 17.21
N HIS A 203 6.52 -0.64 17.82
CA HIS A 203 7.32 -0.69 19.05
C HIS A 203 8.79 -1.02 18.78
N ARG A 204 9.03 -1.81 17.75
CA ARG A 204 10.37 -2.26 17.38
C ARG A 204 10.38 -2.72 15.94
N VAL A 205 11.39 -2.32 15.19
CA VAL A 205 11.65 -2.82 13.84
C VAL A 205 13.07 -3.33 13.77
N ILE A 206 13.24 -4.54 13.24
CA ILE A 206 14.55 -5.07 12.84
C ILE A 206 14.55 -5.15 11.33
N ILE A 207 15.45 -4.42 10.70
CA ILE A 207 15.70 -4.43 9.27
C ILE A 207 17.02 -5.16 9.02
N VAL A 208 16.99 -6.18 8.18
CA VAL A 208 18.16 -6.95 7.78
C VAL A 208 18.37 -6.83 6.28
N THR A 209 19.56 -6.34 5.93
CA THR A 209 19.98 -6.12 4.54
C THR A 209 21.18 -7.02 4.24
N PRO A 210 21.03 -8.05 3.37
CA PRO A 210 22.15 -8.88 2.97
C PRO A 210 23.12 -8.12 2.06
N ASP A 211 24.41 -8.35 2.28
CA ASP A 211 25.50 -7.94 1.40
C ASP A 211 25.75 -9.07 0.40
N VAL A 212 25.32 -8.86 -0.84
CA VAL A 212 25.38 -9.85 -1.92
C VAL A 212 26.52 -9.47 -2.88
N PRO A 213 27.39 -10.40 -3.33
CA PRO A 213 28.49 -10.04 -4.22
C PRO A 213 28.02 -9.39 -5.52
N VAL A 214 28.62 -8.26 -5.90
CA VAL A 214 28.32 -7.56 -7.16
C VAL A 214 28.26 -8.53 -8.34
N GLY A 215 27.13 -8.56 -9.05
CA GLY A 215 26.89 -9.44 -10.18
C GLY A 215 26.20 -10.76 -9.84
N SER A 216 25.81 -11.00 -8.58
CA SER A 216 24.65 -11.84 -8.32
C SER A 216 23.44 -11.25 -9.05
N ASN A 217 22.53 -12.09 -9.54
CA ASN A 217 21.24 -11.59 -9.99
C ASN A 217 20.50 -11.08 -8.76
N ASP A 218 20.65 -9.79 -8.47
CA ASP A 218 20.09 -9.15 -7.29
C ASP A 218 18.56 -9.03 -7.41
N GLU A 219 18.03 -9.06 -8.63
CA GLU A 219 16.60 -9.20 -8.89
C GLU A 219 16.17 -10.65 -8.65
N VAL A 220 15.60 -10.86 -7.48
CA VAL A 220 15.07 -12.14 -7.05
C VAL A 220 13.56 -12.01 -7.00
N ASP A 221 12.88 -12.35 -8.09
CA ASP A 221 11.43 -12.36 -8.06
C ASP A 221 10.94 -13.31 -6.97
N THR A 222 10.13 -12.79 -6.03
CA THR A 222 9.51 -13.52 -4.92
C THR A 222 8.22 -14.17 -5.42
N GLU A 223 8.22 -15.50 -5.58
CA GLU A 223 7.00 -16.23 -5.91
C GLU A 223 6.05 -16.29 -4.73
N SER A 224 6.59 -16.64 -3.56
CA SER A 224 5.79 -16.86 -2.37
C SER A 224 6.57 -16.64 -1.08
N LEU A 225 5.84 -16.28 -0.02
CA LEU A 225 6.32 -16.42 1.35
C LEU A 225 5.79 -17.74 1.91
N ARG A 226 6.69 -18.64 2.31
CA ARG A 226 6.30 -19.89 3.00
C ARG A 226 6.43 -19.69 4.50
N ILE A 227 5.32 -19.80 5.20
CA ILE A 227 5.25 -19.71 6.65
C ILE A 227 5.05 -21.09 7.23
N THR A 228 5.99 -21.55 8.04
CA THR A 228 5.93 -22.83 8.76
C THR A 228 6.01 -22.61 10.27
N GLY A 229 5.41 -23.54 11.02
CA GLY A 229 5.45 -23.52 12.47
C GLY A 229 5.87 -24.88 13.02
N SER A 230 6.73 -24.89 14.05
CA SER A 230 7.01 -26.08 14.84
C SER A 230 6.74 -25.81 16.32
N ASN A 231 6.19 -26.80 17.03
CA ASN A 231 5.71 -26.67 18.41
C ASN A 231 4.70 -25.51 18.60
N LEU A 232 3.94 -25.19 17.55
CA LEU A 232 2.87 -24.20 17.58
C LEU A 232 1.53 -24.89 17.39
N PRO A 233 0.51 -24.65 18.24
CA PRO A 233 -0.81 -25.23 18.02
C PRO A 233 -1.49 -24.65 16.79
N ASP A 234 -1.38 -23.33 16.64
CA ASP A 234 -1.90 -22.53 15.54
C ASP A 234 -1.12 -21.21 15.43
N PHE A 235 -1.32 -20.54 14.30
CA PHE A 235 -1.03 -19.12 14.14
C PHE A 235 -2.09 -18.51 13.22
N ASP A 236 -2.27 -17.20 13.33
CA ASP A 236 -3.23 -16.48 12.52
C ASP A 236 -2.52 -15.48 11.58
N LEU A 237 -2.77 -15.58 10.27
CA LEU A 237 -2.39 -14.56 9.30
C LEU A 237 -3.53 -13.55 9.20
N ILE A 238 -3.25 -12.26 9.41
CA ILE A 238 -4.29 -11.22 9.43
C ILE A 238 -4.22 -10.28 8.24
N GLU A 239 -3.03 -10.04 7.70
CA GLU A 239 -2.82 -9.14 6.57
C GLU A 239 -1.73 -9.73 5.67
N THR A 240 -1.93 -9.63 4.35
CA THR A 240 -0.94 -9.95 3.33
C THR A 240 -0.90 -8.78 2.37
N ASP A 241 0.30 -8.35 2.00
CA ASP A 241 0.49 -7.31 0.99
C ASP A 241 1.64 -7.63 0.03
N ILE A 242 1.61 -6.96 -1.11
CA ILE A 242 2.67 -6.93 -2.12
C ILE A 242 3.26 -5.53 -2.18
N GLY A 243 4.58 -5.43 -2.27
CA GLY A 243 5.32 -4.16 -2.25
C GLY A 243 5.47 -3.49 -3.62
N THR A 244 4.52 -3.69 -4.54
CA THR A 244 4.62 -3.14 -5.91
C THR A 244 4.69 -1.62 -5.87
N PHE A 245 5.62 -1.04 -6.64
CA PHE A 245 5.88 0.42 -6.70
C PHE A 245 6.38 1.04 -5.39
N GLY A 246 6.89 0.24 -4.45
CA GLY A 246 7.26 0.74 -3.12
C GLY A 246 6.06 1.07 -2.23
N ALA A 247 4.85 0.74 -2.66
CA ALA A 247 3.61 0.86 -1.90
C ALA A 247 3.10 -0.52 -1.49
N ARG A 248 2.43 -0.63 -0.33
CA ARG A 248 1.82 -1.89 0.10
C ARG A 248 0.45 -2.02 -0.55
N SER A 249 0.22 -3.10 -1.29
CA SER A 249 -1.08 -3.34 -1.93
C SER A 249 -1.72 -4.62 -1.42
N SER A 250 -3.03 -4.58 -1.15
CA SER A 250 -3.82 -5.73 -0.70
C SER A 250 -5.17 -5.81 -1.42
N GLY A 251 -5.70 -7.02 -1.56
CA GLY A 251 -6.99 -7.24 -2.21
C GLY A 251 -8.17 -6.92 -1.31
N VAL A 252 -9.12 -6.17 -1.86
CA VAL A 252 -10.40 -5.89 -1.22
C VAL A 252 -11.43 -6.89 -1.72
N GLY A 253 -12.21 -7.45 -0.78
CA GLY A 253 -13.26 -8.41 -1.10
C GLY A 253 -12.69 -9.74 -1.63
N SER A 254 -13.08 -10.11 -2.85
CA SER A 254 -12.69 -11.33 -3.54
C SER A 254 -11.70 -11.10 -4.69
N ALA A 255 -11.28 -9.85 -4.90
CA ALA A 255 -10.30 -9.51 -5.92
C ALA A 255 -9.02 -10.32 -5.76
N ILE A 256 -8.36 -10.64 -6.87
CA ILE A 256 -7.09 -11.36 -6.93
C ILE A 256 -6.03 -10.41 -7.45
N LEU A 257 -4.93 -10.26 -6.71
CA LEU A 257 -3.81 -9.40 -7.04
C LEU A 257 -2.66 -10.22 -7.60
N MET A 258 -1.99 -9.67 -8.61
CA MET A 258 -0.75 -10.22 -9.14
C MET A 258 0.09 -9.11 -9.76
N GLU A 259 1.39 -9.10 -9.48
CA GLU A 259 2.31 -8.30 -10.27
C GLU A 259 2.53 -9.00 -11.61
N GLN A 260 2.42 -8.25 -12.70
CA GLN A 260 2.59 -8.76 -14.05
C GLN A 260 3.32 -7.72 -14.90
N CYS A 261 3.85 -8.15 -16.03
CA CYS A 261 4.47 -7.23 -16.97
C CYS A 261 3.39 -6.53 -17.78
N GLN A 262 3.62 -5.27 -18.13
CA GLN A 262 2.76 -4.57 -19.08
C GLN A 262 2.70 -5.35 -20.39
N ALA A 263 1.48 -5.57 -20.89
CA ALA A 263 1.24 -6.40 -22.05
C ALA A 263 1.99 -5.88 -23.29
N GLY A 264 2.65 -6.80 -24.01
CA GLY A 264 3.35 -6.49 -25.26
C GLY A 264 4.84 -6.14 -25.11
N LEU A 265 5.37 -6.12 -23.88
CA LEU A 265 6.80 -5.92 -23.66
C LEU A 265 7.58 -7.26 -23.64
N PRO A 266 8.77 -7.33 -24.24
CA PRO A 266 9.55 -8.57 -24.36
C PRO A 266 10.28 -8.95 -23.05
N THR A 267 10.48 -8.00 -22.15
CA THR A 267 11.15 -8.16 -20.85
C THR A 267 10.36 -7.40 -19.79
N CYS A 268 10.42 -7.89 -18.56
CA CYS A 268 9.71 -7.33 -17.42
C CYS A 268 10.66 -6.50 -16.55
N LEU A 269 11.14 -5.37 -17.08
CA LEU A 269 11.99 -4.50 -16.26
C LEU A 269 11.15 -3.93 -15.11
N PRO A 270 11.75 -3.53 -13.98
CA PRO A 270 11.00 -3.03 -12.83
C PRO A 270 10.00 -1.91 -13.16
N GLN A 271 10.36 -0.99 -14.08
CA GLN A 271 9.49 0.09 -14.53
C GLN A 271 8.32 -0.35 -15.44
N ASP A 272 8.38 -1.58 -15.96
CA ASP A 272 7.38 -2.16 -16.86
C ASP A 272 6.38 -3.05 -16.10
N ARG A 273 6.55 -3.20 -14.78
CA ARG A 273 5.68 -4.01 -13.91
C ARG A 273 4.42 -3.23 -13.60
N VAL A 274 3.31 -3.96 -13.57
CA VAL A 274 1.99 -3.44 -13.26
C VAL A 274 1.31 -4.33 -12.23
N LEU A 275 0.48 -3.76 -11.36
CA LEU A 275 -0.36 -4.52 -10.46
C LEU A 275 -1.66 -4.87 -11.19
N GLY A 276 -1.79 -6.14 -11.58
CA GLY A 276 -3.01 -6.70 -12.15
C GLY A 276 -3.99 -7.11 -11.06
N ILE A 277 -5.25 -6.70 -11.21
CA ILE A 277 -6.35 -7.05 -10.32
C ILE A 277 -7.41 -7.78 -11.15
N THR A 278 -7.80 -8.96 -10.71
CA THR A 278 -8.82 -9.79 -11.38
C THR A 278 -9.89 -10.24 -10.37
N ASN A 279 -10.91 -10.97 -10.84
CA ASN A 279 -12.02 -11.44 -10.00
C ASN A 279 -12.74 -10.30 -9.25
N LEU A 280 -12.98 -9.20 -9.96
CA LEU A 280 -13.77 -8.08 -9.47
C LEU A 280 -15.25 -8.46 -9.59
N GLY A 281 -15.91 -8.72 -8.46
CA GLY A 281 -17.33 -9.01 -8.40
C GLY A 281 -18.21 -7.82 -8.83
N THR A 282 -19.51 -8.10 -8.99
CA THR A 282 -20.49 -7.10 -9.45
C THR A 282 -21.00 -6.16 -8.37
N ASP A 283 -20.71 -6.43 -7.11
CA ASP A 283 -21.31 -5.72 -5.98
C ASP A 283 -20.63 -4.39 -5.64
N GLY A 284 -19.49 -4.09 -6.27
CA GLY A 284 -18.73 -2.86 -6.01
C GLY A 284 -17.89 -2.94 -4.75
N HIS A 285 -17.69 -4.13 -4.19
CA HIS A 285 -16.88 -4.33 -2.99
C HIS A 285 -15.52 -4.95 -3.27
N ASP A 286 -15.32 -5.49 -4.46
CA ASP A 286 -14.06 -6.11 -4.85
C ASP A 286 -13.12 -5.08 -5.49
N GLY A 287 -11.84 -5.18 -5.15
CA GLY A 287 -10.89 -4.14 -5.49
C GLY A 287 -9.46 -4.35 -5.00
N VAL A 288 -8.70 -3.26 -4.98
CA VAL A 288 -7.37 -3.19 -4.38
C VAL A 288 -7.29 -1.98 -3.48
N GLU A 289 -6.66 -2.18 -2.33
CA GLU A 289 -6.23 -1.13 -1.41
C GLU A 289 -4.72 -0.98 -1.57
N ILE A 290 -4.25 0.25 -1.73
CA ILE A 290 -2.84 0.62 -1.84
C ILE A 290 -2.57 1.62 -0.72
N ASP A 291 -1.79 1.21 0.27
CA ASP A 291 -1.28 2.11 1.30
C ASP A 291 -0.11 2.89 0.70
N VAL A 292 -0.25 4.21 0.70
CA VAL A 292 0.76 5.15 0.23
C VAL A 292 1.38 5.83 1.43
N ASN A 293 2.71 6.00 1.41
CA ASN A 293 3.38 6.58 2.55
C ASN A 293 2.90 8.03 2.74
N PRO A 294 2.27 8.36 3.88
CA PRO A 294 1.72 9.70 4.13
C PRO A 294 2.79 10.79 4.24
N GLY A 295 4.06 10.38 4.38
CA GLY A 295 5.23 11.26 4.35
C GLY A 295 5.80 11.48 2.94
N ASN A 296 5.00 11.47 1.88
CA ASN A 296 5.43 11.81 0.52
C ASN A 296 4.89 13.19 0.09
N GLN A 297 5.66 13.99 -0.64
CA GLN A 297 5.18 15.28 -1.18
C GLN A 297 4.29 15.10 -2.39
N HIS A 298 4.39 13.98 -3.08
CA HIS A 298 3.67 13.83 -4.32
C HIS A 298 3.30 12.39 -4.45
N THR A 299 2.05 12.15 -4.81
CA THR A 299 1.62 10.81 -5.14
C THR A 299 0.87 10.86 -6.45
N SER A 300 1.45 10.22 -7.46
CA SER A 300 0.79 10.03 -8.75
C SER A 300 0.43 8.58 -8.96
N PHE A 301 -0.72 8.34 -9.59
CA PHE A 301 -1.26 7.03 -9.85
C PHE A 301 -1.61 6.91 -11.32
N LYS A 302 -1.07 5.88 -11.97
CA LYS A 302 -1.41 5.53 -13.36
C LYS A 302 -2.34 4.32 -13.37
N LEU A 303 -3.58 4.52 -13.84
CA LEU A 303 -4.61 3.48 -13.88
C LEU A 303 -4.90 3.06 -15.32
N VAL A 304 -4.67 1.79 -15.66
CA VAL A 304 -5.00 1.19 -16.96
C VAL A 304 -6.24 0.32 -16.81
N LYS A 305 -7.20 0.52 -17.71
CA LYS A 305 -8.55 -0.07 -17.60
C LYS A 305 -8.76 -1.25 -18.53
N GLY A 306 -9.31 -2.34 -17.99
CA GLY A 306 -9.57 -3.59 -18.71
C GLY A 306 -10.88 -3.66 -19.51
N GLY A 307 -11.53 -2.54 -19.82
CA GLY A 307 -12.74 -2.54 -20.65
C GLY A 307 -13.62 -1.28 -20.52
N TRP A 308 -14.61 -1.16 -21.40
CA TRP A 308 -15.37 0.09 -21.63
C TRP A 308 -16.65 0.25 -20.79
N ASN A 309 -17.03 -0.69 -19.92
CA ASN A 309 -18.35 -0.70 -19.26
C ASN A 309 -18.26 -0.89 -17.73
N LEU A 310 -17.26 -0.30 -17.07
CA LEU A 310 -17.05 -0.48 -15.64
C LEU A 310 -17.67 0.68 -14.87
N LYS A 311 -18.48 0.36 -13.85
CA LYS A 311 -18.63 1.26 -12.72
C LYS A 311 -17.46 1.04 -11.78
N GLU A 312 -16.57 2.01 -11.78
CA GLU A 312 -15.34 2.02 -10.99
C GLU A 312 -15.44 3.14 -9.97
N CYS A 313 -15.03 2.87 -8.74
CA CYS A 313 -14.94 3.86 -7.69
C CYS A 313 -13.53 3.83 -7.13
N THR A 314 -12.84 4.95 -7.31
CA THR A 314 -11.55 5.25 -6.70
C THR A 314 -11.80 6.09 -5.45
N LYS A 315 -11.30 5.64 -4.30
CA LYS A 315 -11.37 6.38 -3.04
C LYS A 315 -9.96 6.71 -2.60
N PHE A 316 -9.75 7.96 -2.29
CA PHE A 316 -8.54 8.48 -1.69
C PHE A 316 -8.85 8.77 -0.23
N GLN A 317 -8.05 8.25 0.68
CA GLN A 317 -8.27 8.32 2.11
C GLN A 317 -7.06 8.88 2.83
N ASP A 318 -7.33 9.59 3.93
CA ASP A 318 -6.28 10.07 4.82
C ASP A 318 -5.76 8.98 5.77
N ASP A 319 -4.79 9.34 6.61
CA ASP A 319 -4.16 8.50 7.63
C ASP A 319 -5.12 8.06 8.74
N GLU A 320 -6.20 8.81 8.97
CA GLU A 320 -7.31 8.43 9.84
C GLU A 320 -8.33 7.50 9.15
N GLY A 321 -8.19 7.28 7.84
CA GLY A 321 -9.08 6.49 7.00
C GLY A 321 -10.35 7.22 6.55
N ASN A 322 -10.44 8.54 6.78
CA ASN A 322 -11.50 9.38 6.23
C ASN A 322 -11.35 9.49 4.72
N GLU A 323 -12.47 9.60 4.00
CA GLU A 323 -12.46 9.69 2.55
C GLU A 323 -12.25 11.15 2.10
N MET A 324 -11.06 11.45 1.58
CA MET A 324 -10.68 12.77 1.08
C MET A 324 -11.35 13.07 -0.26
N LEU A 325 -11.36 12.07 -1.14
CA LEU A 325 -11.95 12.15 -2.46
C LEU A 325 -12.46 10.77 -2.86
N ARG A 326 -13.71 10.68 -3.28
CA ARG A 326 -14.21 9.53 -4.04
C ARG A 326 -14.55 9.99 -5.44
N VAL A 327 -13.97 9.29 -6.41
CA VAL A 327 -14.27 9.42 -7.83
C VAL A 327 -14.92 8.13 -8.29
N CYS A 328 -16.24 8.17 -8.46
CA CYS A 328 -16.97 7.08 -9.10
C CYS A 328 -17.27 7.42 -10.56
N ARG A 329 -17.30 6.40 -11.40
CA ARG A 329 -17.79 6.51 -12.78
C ARG A 329 -18.98 5.63 -12.97
N ASP A 330 -20.03 6.19 -13.55
CA ASP A 330 -21.18 5.41 -13.99
C ASP A 330 -21.02 4.95 -15.44
N GLU A 331 -21.84 3.95 -15.79
CA GLU A 331 -21.89 3.31 -17.09
C GLU A 331 -21.99 4.34 -18.22
N VAL A 332 -21.31 4.05 -19.34
CA VAL A 332 -21.18 4.94 -20.49
C VAL A 332 -22.54 5.50 -20.91
N LEU A 333 -22.69 6.83 -20.79
CA LEU A 333 -23.89 7.52 -21.25
C LEU A 333 -24.11 7.24 -22.75
N PRO A 334 -25.36 7.27 -23.25
CA PRO A 334 -25.66 7.14 -24.67
C PRO A 334 -24.89 8.22 -25.48
N GLY A 335 -23.70 7.87 -25.98
CA GLY A 335 -22.75 8.84 -26.55
C GLY A 335 -21.28 8.66 -26.18
N GLY A 336 -20.91 7.71 -25.30
CA GLY A 336 -19.51 7.42 -25.01
C GLY A 336 -18.90 8.24 -23.85
N GLY A 337 -19.70 9.09 -23.18
CA GLY A 337 -19.24 9.91 -22.07
C GLY A 337 -19.30 9.17 -20.73
N GLN A 338 -18.44 9.58 -19.80
CA GLN A 338 -18.41 9.08 -18.42
C GLN A 338 -18.75 10.22 -17.46
N GLU A 339 -19.72 10.00 -16.58
CA GLU A 339 -20.03 10.93 -15.50
C GLU A 339 -19.07 10.67 -14.34
N LEU A 340 -18.39 11.72 -13.86
CA LEU A 340 -17.62 11.65 -12.63
C LEU A 340 -18.53 12.03 -11.47
N GLU A 341 -18.70 11.11 -10.54
CA GLU A 341 -19.24 11.41 -9.22
C GLU A 341 -18.06 11.71 -8.30
N ILE A 342 -17.97 12.96 -7.85
CA ILE A 342 -16.91 13.48 -6.97
C ILE A 342 -17.55 13.74 -5.60
N ASP A 343 -17.06 13.07 -4.57
CA ASP A 343 -17.50 13.25 -3.18
C ASP A 343 -16.29 13.53 -2.28
N MET A 344 -16.35 14.66 -1.56
CA MET A 344 -15.33 15.07 -0.58
C MET A 344 -15.94 15.28 0.81
N SER A 345 -17.19 14.85 1.01
CA SER A 345 -17.90 15.06 2.27
C SER A 345 -17.30 14.29 3.45
N GLY A 346 -16.50 13.25 3.18
CA GLY A 346 -15.79 12.45 4.18
C GLY A 346 -14.80 13.24 5.03
N ILE A 347 -14.28 14.36 4.50
CA ILE A 347 -13.36 15.28 5.19
C ILE A 347 -14.02 16.62 5.53
N GLY A 348 -15.37 16.68 5.55
CA GLY A 348 -16.11 17.88 5.93
C GLY A 348 -16.06 19.03 4.92
N VAL A 349 -15.52 18.81 3.72
CA VAL A 349 -15.47 19.82 2.65
C VAL A 349 -16.90 20.11 2.19
N SER A 350 -17.29 21.39 2.28
CA SER A 350 -18.63 21.83 1.90
C SER A 350 -18.73 22.27 0.44
N GLU A 351 -17.62 22.71 -0.15
CA GLU A 351 -17.52 23.16 -1.54
C GLU A 351 -16.13 22.84 -2.10
N TYR A 352 -16.04 22.65 -3.42
CA TYR A 352 -14.76 22.49 -4.12
C TYR A 352 -14.84 23.14 -5.50
N VAL A 353 -13.68 23.54 -6.02
CA VAL A 353 -13.54 24.13 -7.36
C VAL A 353 -12.90 23.12 -8.29
N ILE A 354 -13.55 22.86 -9.43
CA ILE A 354 -12.90 22.15 -10.52
C ILE A 354 -12.41 23.19 -11.53
N THR A 355 -11.12 23.16 -11.86
CA THR A 355 -10.52 23.97 -12.92
C THR A 355 -10.02 23.08 -14.05
N PHE A 356 -10.45 23.38 -15.26
CA PHE A 356 -10.01 22.71 -16.49
C PHE A 356 -8.92 23.54 -17.13
N ASN A 357 -7.78 22.92 -17.42
CA ASN A 357 -6.65 23.58 -18.05
C ASN A 357 -6.44 23.03 -19.47
N ASP A 358 -5.95 23.86 -20.36
CA ASP A 358 -5.50 23.43 -21.69
C ASP A 358 -4.20 22.59 -21.58
N PRO A 359 -3.70 22.02 -22.70
CA PRO A 359 -2.44 21.25 -22.70
C PRO A 359 -1.19 22.04 -22.27
N ASN A 360 -1.26 23.37 -22.18
CA ASN A 360 -0.18 24.24 -21.70
C ASN A 360 -0.37 24.65 -20.24
N GLY A 361 -1.38 24.11 -19.54
CA GLY A 361 -1.69 24.47 -18.15
C GLY A 361 -2.48 25.77 -18.00
N VAL A 362 -2.98 26.37 -19.08
CA VAL A 362 -3.77 27.61 -19.00
C VAL A 362 -5.22 27.29 -18.63
N PRO A 363 -5.80 27.91 -17.58
CA PRO A 363 -7.19 27.69 -17.22
C PRO A 363 -8.17 28.06 -18.35
N LEU A 364 -9.00 27.10 -18.75
CA LEU A 364 -10.08 27.23 -19.72
C LEU A 364 -11.40 27.61 -19.05
N ALA A 365 -11.70 26.97 -17.92
CA ALA A 365 -12.92 27.18 -17.15
C ALA A 365 -12.73 26.71 -15.70
N SER A 366 -13.43 27.36 -14.75
CA SER A 366 -13.53 26.92 -13.37
C SER A 366 -14.98 26.90 -12.92
N GLN A 367 -15.37 25.90 -12.13
CA GLN A 367 -16.74 25.74 -11.65
C GLN A 367 -16.73 25.32 -10.18
N LEU A 368 -17.58 25.96 -9.38
CA LEU A 368 -17.82 25.63 -7.97
C LEU A 368 -18.88 24.54 -7.86
N TYR A 369 -18.62 23.54 -7.02
CA TYR A 369 -19.50 22.43 -6.69
C TYR A 369 -19.66 22.32 -5.16
N GLY A 370 -20.78 21.75 -4.71
CA GLY A 370 -20.96 21.41 -3.30
C GLY A 370 -20.31 20.06 -2.97
N GLY A 371 -19.65 19.94 -1.83
CA GLY A 371 -18.84 18.77 -1.43
C GLY A 371 -19.60 17.45 -1.27
N GLY A 372 -20.92 17.50 -1.13
CA GLY A 372 -21.80 16.32 -1.10
C GLY A 372 -22.72 16.20 -2.32
N ASN A 373 -22.43 16.91 -3.42
CA ASN A 373 -23.22 16.80 -4.64
C ASN A 373 -22.64 15.72 -5.56
N PRO A 374 -23.29 14.55 -5.72
CA PRO A 374 -22.74 13.47 -6.53
C PRO A 374 -22.73 13.75 -8.04
N ALA A 375 -23.41 14.81 -8.50
CA ALA A 375 -23.43 15.19 -9.91
C ALA A 375 -22.19 16.04 -10.25
N GLY A 376 -21.09 15.39 -10.64
CA GLY A 376 -19.89 16.04 -11.15
C GLY A 376 -19.90 16.22 -12.68
N PRO A 377 -18.77 16.64 -13.27
CA PRO A 377 -18.68 16.88 -14.70
C PRO A 377 -18.78 15.58 -15.52
N VAL A 378 -19.35 15.69 -16.72
CA VAL A 378 -19.39 14.60 -17.70
C VAL A 378 -18.19 14.74 -18.64
N LEU A 379 -17.34 13.72 -18.64
CA LEU A 379 -16.16 13.64 -19.49
C LEU A 379 -16.56 13.08 -20.86
N SER A 380 -16.32 13.82 -21.94
CA SER A 380 -16.52 13.36 -23.31
C SER A 380 -15.18 13.01 -23.95
N GLY A 381 -14.80 11.75 -23.80
CA GLY A 381 -13.51 11.23 -24.27
C GLY A 381 -12.94 10.29 -23.23
N ASN A 382 -12.81 9.02 -23.58
CA ASN A 382 -12.19 8.04 -22.69
C ASN A 382 -10.71 7.94 -23.01
N CYS A 383 -9.89 7.75 -21.98
CA CYS A 383 -8.59 7.16 -22.19
C CYS A 383 -8.86 5.77 -22.72
N GLY A 384 -8.59 5.57 -24.02
CA GLY A 384 -8.77 4.25 -24.63
C GLY A 384 -8.07 3.19 -23.77
N SER A 385 -8.45 1.92 -23.87
CA SER A 385 -7.96 0.83 -23.01
C SER A 385 -6.43 0.62 -22.98
N LEU A 386 -5.67 1.38 -23.77
CA LEU A 386 -4.21 1.34 -23.85
C LEU A 386 -3.53 2.52 -23.13
N PHE A 387 -4.25 3.56 -22.74
CA PHE A 387 -3.66 4.76 -22.14
C PHE A 387 -4.06 4.86 -20.68
N PRO A 388 -3.08 4.87 -19.76
CA PRO A 388 -3.38 5.06 -18.37
C PRO A 388 -3.97 6.45 -18.13
N GLU A 389 -4.89 6.49 -17.20
CA GLU A 389 -5.31 7.71 -16.53
C GLU A 389 -4.31 8.07 -15.46
N VAL A 390 -3.98 9.35 -15.37
CA VAL A 390 -3.02 9.84 -14.38
C VAL A 390 -3.74 10.74 -13.38
N TRP A 391 -3.80 10.28 -12.13
CA TRP A 391 -4.25 11.05 -10.97
C TRP A 391 -3.07 11.44 -10.13
N GLU A 392 -3.12 12.62 -9.55
CA GLU A 392 -2.00 13.21 -8.83
C GLU A 392 -2.54 13.99 -7.64
N TRP A 393 -2.00 13.70 -6.46
CA TRP A 393 -2.23 14.49 -5.26
C TRP A 393 -1.08 15.46 -5.08
N ASP A 394 -1.42 16.74 -4.99
CA ASP A 394 -0.50 17.81 -4.64
C ASP A 394 -0.85 18.29 -3.22
N PRO A 395 -0.02 17.97 -2.20
CA PRO A 395 -0.24 18.37 -0.83
C PRO A 395 0.07 19.85 -0.59
N ILE A 396 0.84 20.53 -1.46
CA ILE A 396 1.11 21.97 -1.33
C ILE A 396 -0.18 22.72 -1.65
N THR A 397 -0.76 22.46 -2.81
CA THR A 397 -2.04 23.09 -3.20
C THR A 397 -3.26 22.42 -2.59
N LYS A 398 -3.07 21.31 -1.87
CA LYS A 398 -4.12 20.42 -1.33
C LYS A 398 -5.16 20.06 -2.39
N SER A 399 -4.70 19.81 -3.62
CA SER A 399 -5.57 19.63 -4.77
C SER A 399 -5.29 18.33 -5.50
N TRP A 400 -6.34 17.80 -6.14
CA TRP A 400 -6.24 16.63 -6.99
C TRP A 400 -6.10 17.06 -8.43
N LEU A 401 -5.04 16.63 -9.09
CA LEU A 401 -4.79 16.87 -10.50
C LEU A 401 -5.04 15.60 -11.31
N PHE A 402 -6.00 15.66 -12.22
CA PHE A 402 -6.22 14.65 -13.24
C PHE A 402 -5.59 15.12 -14.56
N LYS A 403 -4.47 14.50 -14.97
CA LYS A 403 -3.74 14.86 -16.21
C LYS A 403 -4.33 14.20 -17.47
N GLY A 404 -5.50 13.56 -17.36
CA GLY A 404 -6.12 12.89 -18.50
C GLY A 404 -5.39 11.62 -18.89
N CYS A 405 -5.26 11.42 -20.20
CA CYS A 405 -4.61 10.25 -20.79
C CYS A 405 -3.16 10.60 -21.10
N ASP A 406 -2.22 9.68 -20.83
CA ASP A 406 -0.77 9.89 -21.02
C ASP A 406 -0.40 10.41 -22.44
N VAL A 407 -1.26 10.21 -23.45
CA VAL A 407 -1.16 10.84 -24.76
C VAL A 407 -2.52 11.35 -25.28
N GLY A 408 -2.82 12.61 -25.01
CA GLY A 408 -3.87 13.32 -25.74
C GLY A 408 -4.63 14.32 -24.88
N SER A 409 -5.34 15.20 -25.58
CA SER A 409 -6.34 16.05 -24.97
C SER A 409 -7.72 15.42 -25.12
N TRP A 410 -8.63 15.85 -24.26
CA TRP A 410 -9.97 15.31 -24.13
C TRP A 410 -10.96 16.47 -24.01
N ASN A 411 -12.23 16.20 -24.25
CA ASN A 411 -13.27 17.22 -24.11
C ASN A 411 -14.04 16.99 -22.81
N VAL A 412 -14.52 18.08 -22.23
CA VAL A 412 -15.33 18.03 -21.01
C VAL A 412 -16.63 18.79 -21.19
N ARG A 413 -17.71 18.24 -20.65
CA ARG A 413 -19.01 18.87 -20.51
C ARG A 413 -19.39 18.97 -19.04
N LEU A 414 -19.46 20.19 -18.52
CA LEU A 414 -19.72 20.44 -17.09
C LEU A 414 -21.10 19.96 -16.62
N ALA A 415 -22.12 20.04 -17.49
CA ALA A 415 -23.46 19.54 -17.20
C ALA A 415 -24.24 19.25 -18.49
N PRO A 416 -25.28 18.39 -18.46
CA PRO A 416 -26.18 18.19 -19.59
C PRO A 416 -26.72 19.53 -20.12
N GLY A 417 -26.49 19.81 -21.41
CA GLY A 417 -26.96 21.03 -22.08
C GLY A 417 -26.00 22.23 -22.04
N LEU A 418 -24.86 22.13 -21.35
CA LEU A 418 -23.80 23.13 -21.41
C LEU A 418 -22.85 22.89 -22.61
N PRO A 419 -22.15 23.93 -23.10
CA PRO A 419 -21.14 23.75 -24.14
C PRO A 419 -20.07 22.77 -23.72
N GLU A 420 -19.56 22.03 -24.69
CA GLU A 420 -18.39 21.18 -24.54
C GLU A 420 -17.14 22.04 -24.77
N PHE A 421 -16.14 21.90 -23.90
CA PHE A 421 -14.89 22.63 -23.97
C PHE A 421 -13.74 21.64 -24.13
N GLY A 422 -12.76 22.02 -24.96
CA GLY A 422 -11.56 21.26 -25.21
C GLY A 422 -10.71 21.92 -26.31
N PRO A 423 -9.46 21.48 -26.51
CA PRO A 423 -8.79 20.39 -25.81
C PRO A 423 -8.48 20.70 -24.34
N VAL A 424 -8.91 19.85 -23.41
CA VAL A 424 -8.48 19.87 -22.00
C VAL A 424 -7.19 19.05 -21.89
N GLY A 425 -6.18 19.61 -21.24
CA GLY A 425 -4.94 18.93 -20.88
C GLY A 425 -4.99 18.33 -19.49
N SER A 426 -5.58 19.05 -18.53
CA SER A 426 -5.74 18.58 -17.15
C SER A 426 -6.96 19.16 -16.46
N MET A 427 -7.35 18.55 -15.35
CA MET A 427 -8.43 19.00 -14.48
C MET A 427 -7.91 19.01 -13.03
N SER A 428 -7.87 20.16 -12.37
CA SER A 428 -7.58 20.25 -10.95
C SER A 428 -8.87 20.35 -10.12
N ILE A 429 -8.89 19.69 -8.97
CA ILE A 429 -10.01 19.68 -8.01
C ILE A 429 -9.47 20.19 -6.68
N ALA A 430 -9.81 21.43 -6.35
CA ALA A 430 -9.35 22.11 -5.15
C ALA A 430 -10.50 22.22 -4.12
N PRO A 431 -10.43 21.49 -2.99
CA PRO A 431 -11.41 21.62 -1.92
C PRO A 431 -11.28 22.98 -1.22
N ILE A 432 -12.41 23.52 -0.77
CA ILE A 432 -12.45 24.77 0.01
C ILE A 432 -12.62 24.44 1.49
N GLY A 433 -11.70 24.96 2.32
CA GLY A 433 -11.74 24.79 3.76
C GLY A 433 -11.38 23.38 4.23
N MET A 434 -10.60 22.65 3.44
CA MET A 434 -10.01 21.37 3.86
C MET A 434 -9.05 21.60 5.02
N GLY A 435 -9.17 20.77 6.07
CA GLY A 435 -8.20 20.75 7.18
C GLY A 435 -6.86 20.18 6.76
N GLU A 436 -6.01 19.87 7.74
CA GLU A 436 -4.82 19.07 7.52
C GLU A 436 -5.23 17.61 7.28
N HIS A 437 -5.13 17.16 6.02
CA HIS A 437 -5.30 15.76 5.65
C HIS A 437 -4.19 15.37 4.69
N ARG A 438 -3.58 14.21 4.92
CA ARG A 438 -2.52 13.66 4.08
C ARG A 438 -3.01 12.40 3.42
N LEU A 439 -2.81 12.27 2.11
CA LEU A 439 -3.15 11.04 1.42
C LEU A 439 -2.33 9.88 1.99
N ALA A 440 -3.02 8.86 2.53
CA ALA A 440 -2.38 7.68 3.09
C ALA A 440 -2.84 6.40 2.41
N ARG A 441 -4.02 6.41 1.76
CA ARG A 441 -4.56 5.19 1.15
C ARG A 441 -5.37 5.46 -0.10
N LEU A 442 -5.23 4.57 -1.07
CA LEU A 442 -6.02 4.50 -2.29
C LEU A 442 -6.80 3.18 -2.31
N THR A 443 -8.13 3.24 -2.38
CA THR A 443 -8.98 2.07 -2.60
C THR A 443 -9.63 2.14 -3.97
N LEU A 444 -9.35 1.17 -4.84
CA LEU A 444 -9.97 1.02 -6.14
C LEU A 444 -10.96 -0.13 -6.08
N THR A 445 -12.25 0.14 -6.33
CA THR A 445 -13.30 -0.87 -6.36
C THR A 445 -14.03 -0.85 -7.69
N CYS A 446 -14.53 -2.01 -8.12
CA CYS A 446 -15.29 -2.14 -9.36
C CYS A 446 -16.58 -2.91 -9.10
N SER A 447 -17.69 -2.49 -9.72
CA SER A 447 -19.01 -3.12 -9.55
C SER A 447 -19.52 -3.81 -10.83
N SER A 448 -18.62 -4.44 -11.61
CA SER A 448 -18.99 -5.08 -12.87
C SER A 448 -18.14 -6.33 -13.15
N ASP A 449 -18.76 -7.34 -13.77
CA ASP A 449 -18.23 -8.69 -14.08
C ASP A 449 -17.09 -8.69 -15.13
N VAL A 450 -16.04 -7.88 -14.96
CA VAL A 450 -15.10 -7.61 -16.07
C VAL A 450 -13.67 -7.99 -15.74
N GLY A 451 -12.92 -8.27 -16.82
CA GLY A 451 -11.78 -9.17 -16.87
C GLY A 451 -10.52 -8.76 -16.11
N SER A 452 -10.31 -7.47 -15.84
CA SER A 452 -9.20 -6.99 -14.99
C SER A 452 -9.22 -5.47 -14.78
N LEU A 453 -8.61 -5.02 -13.69
CA LEU A 453 -8.12 -3.66 -13.47
C LEU A 453 -6.58 -3.72 -13.41
N VAL A 454 -5.89 -2.67 -13.84
CA VAL A 454 -4.42 -2.62 -13.80
C VAL A 454 -3.96 -1.28 -13.22
N VAL A 455 -3.17 -1.31 -12.15
CA VAL A 455 -2.43 -0.14 -11.68
C VAL A 455 -1.04 -0.20 -12.31
N ALA A 456 -0.74 0.73 -13.19
CA ALA A 456 0.48 0.72 -13.99
C ALA A 456 1.66 1.39 -13.29
N ALA A 457 1.41 2.36 -12.43
CA ALA A 457 2.44 2.98 -11.61
C ALA A 457 1.81 3.66 -10.39
N VAL A 458 2.55 3.65 -9.30
CA VAL A 458 2.36 4.56 -8.16
C VAL A 458 3.69 5.26 -7.99
N ASP A 459 3.74 6.54 -8.32
CA ASP A 459 4.94 7.35 -8.10
C ASP A 459 4.79 8.06 -6.77
N GLN A 460 5.81 7.92 -5.94
CA GLN A 460 5.89 8.47 -4.60
C GLN A 460 7.21 9.21 -4.50
N THR A 461 7.16 10.54 -4.54
CA THR A 461 8.35 11.32 -4.23
C THR A 461 8.40 11.50 -2.71
N PRO A 462 9.50 11.08 -2.05
CA PRO A 462 9.67 11.28 -0.61
C PRO A 462 9.39 12.73 -0.22
N PHE A 463 8.79 12.95 0.96
CA PHE A 463 8.55 14.32 1.41
C PHE A 463 9.89 15.03 1.60
N CYS A 464 10.20 15.99 0.73
CA CYS A 464 11.35 16.85 0.86
C CYS A 464 10.89 18.26 1.23
N PRO A 465 10.65 18.55 2.52
CA PRO A 465 10.04 19.80 2.95
C PRO A 465 10.74 21.04 2.35
N SER A 466 12.03 20.93 2.07
CA SER A 466 12.88 21.97 1.51
C SER A 466 12.73 22.23 0.02
N ASP A 467 12.09 21.31 -0.73
CA ASP A 467 11.66 21.51 -2.12
C ASP A 467 10.31 22.24 -2.07
N PHE A 468 10.38 23.53 -1.75
CA PHE A 468 9.23 24.39 -1.49
C PHE A 468 8.47 24.75 -2.78
N ASP A 469 9.16 24.80 -3.91
CA ASP A 469 8.54 25.11 -5.20
C ASP A 469 8.07 23.86 -5.98
N GLY A 470 8.42 22.66 -5.48
CA GLY A 470 8.00 21.37 -6.01
C GLY A 470 8.69 21.01 -7.33
N SER A 471 9.89 21.54 -7.57
CA SER A 471 10.67 21.28 -8.79
C SER A 471 11.29 19.88 -8.83
N GLY A 472 11.34 19.19 -7.69
CA GLY A 472 11.99 17.88 -7.51
C GLY A 472 13.45 17.98 -7.06
N PHE A 473 13.96 19.18 -6.76
CA PHE A 473 15.32 19.42 -6.30
C PHE A 473 15.34 20.56 -5.28
N VAL A 474 16.14 20.42 -4.21
CA VAL A 474 16.37 21.52 -3.26
C VAL A 474 17.45 22.46 -3.76
N ASP A 475 17.08 23.69 -4.09
CA ASP A 475 17.99 24.73 -4.55
C ASP A 475 17.58 26.16 -4.11
N LEU A 476 18.25 27.18 -4.65
CA LEU A 476 18.03 28.55 -4.17
C LEU A 476 16.64 29.09 -4.51
N GLU A 477 15.97 28.48 -5.48
CA GLU A 477 14.63 28.83 -5.91
C GLU A 477 13.61 28.43 -4.83
N ASP A 478 13.77 27.30 -4.16
CA ASP A 478 12.96 26.91 -3.01
C ASP A 478 13.12 27.87 -1.84
N TYR A 479 14.36 28.22 -1.52
CA TYR A 479 14.65 29.16 -0.44
C TYR A 479 14.00 30.51 -0.74
N ALA A 480 14.12 30.99 -1.98
CA ALA A 480 13.52 32.25 -2.38
C ALA A 480 11.98 32.19 -2.33
N ALA A 481 11.38 31.07 -2.76
CA ALA A 481 9.95 30.85 -2.72
C ALA A 481 9.42 30.82 -1.27
N PHE A 482 10.10 30.10 -0.37
CA PHE A 482 9.77 30.06 1.05
C PHE A 482 9.88 31.44 1.70
N VAL A 483 10.99 32.17 1.48
CA VAL A 483 11.16 33.52 2.05
C VAL A 483 10.06 34.48 1.57
N LEU A 484 9.65 34.39 0.31
CA LEU A 484 8.55 35.19 -0.22
C LEU A 484 7.24 34.87 0.51
N ALA A 485 6.87 33.59 0.61
CA ALA A 485 5.68 33.13 1.34
C ALA A 485 5.72 33.58 2.82
N PHE A 486 6.89 33.48 3.45
CA PHE A 486 7.14 33.88 4.83
C PHE A 486 6.94 35.38 5.05
N GLU A 487 7.53 36.22 4.18
CA GLU A 487 7.39 37.68 4.24
C GLU A 487 5.95 38.14 3.97
N GLU A 488 5.21 37.41 3.14
CA GLU A 488 3.78 37.65 2.86
C GLU A 488 2.86 37.12 3.97
N GLY A 489 3.37 36.25 4.86
CA GLY A 489 2.62 35.61 5.92
C GLY A 489 1.53 34.68 5.37
N THR A 490 1.78 34.02 4.24
CA THR A 490 0.85 33.03 3.67
C THR A 490 0.90 31.73 4.45
N SER A 491 -0.21 31.00 4.50
CA SER A 491 -0.26 29.70 5.18
C SER A 491 0.74 28.67 4.64
N ASP A 492 1.26 28.88 3.43
CA ASP A 492 2.25 27.98 2.82
C ASP A 492 3.61 28.07 3.54
N ALA A 493 3.88 29.16 4.26
CA ALA A 493 5.08 29.32 5.07
C ALA A 493 4.95 28.79 6.51
N ASP A 494 3.81 28.21 6.90
CA ASP A 494 3.61 27.49 8.18
C ASP A 494 4.24 26.09 8.07
N PHE A 495 5.57 26.08 8.01
CA PHE A 495 6.40 24.92 7.74
C PHE A 495 6.35 23.87 8.86
N ASP A 496 6.19 24.30 10.13
CA ASP A 496 6.07 23.38 11.26
C ASP A 496 4.63 22.93 11.55
N GLY A 497 3.65 23.53 10.85
CA GLY A 497 2.23 23.19 10.95
C GLY A 497 1.59 23.64 12.27
N SER A 498 2.13 24.66 12.92
CA SER A 498 1.60 25.21 14.18
C SER A 498 0.29 25.98 14.01
N GLY A 499 -0.06 26.35 12.77
CA GLY A 499 -1.26 27.11 12.41
C GLY A 499 -1.02 28.61 12.24
N PHE A 500 0.22 29.10 12.38
CA PHE A 500 0.60 30.50 12.18
C PHE A 500 2.05 30.62 11.71
N VAL A 501 2.31 31.51 10.75
CA VAL A 501 3.67 31.76 10.23
C VAL A 501 4.51 32.59 11.21
N ASP A 502 5.60 32.03 11.74
CA ASP A 502 6.53 32.71 12.64
C ASP A 502 8.01 32.25 12.53
N LEU A 503 8.88 32.71 13.42
CA LEU A 503 10.33 32.47 13.28
C LEU A 503 10.72 31.00 13.42
N GLU A 504 9.87 30.20 14.04
CA GLU A 504 10.04 28.77 14.19
C GLU A 504 9.86 28.06 12.84
N ASP A 505 8.94 28.51 11.99
CA ASP A 505 8.81 28.03 10.61
C ASP A 505 10.05 28.33 9.78
N PHE A 506 10.53 29.57 9.84
CA PHE A 506 11.71 29.98 9.09
C PHE A 506 12.93 29.17 9.51
N SER A 507 13.12 28.98 10.82
CA SER A 507 14.23 28.19 11.35
C SER A 507 14.13 26.72 10.94
N SER A 508 12.92 26.15 10.96
CA SER A 508 12.66 24.77 10.56
C SER A 508 12.90 24.56 9.07
N PHE A 509 12.44 25.50 8.22
CA PHE A 509 12.72 25.46 6.78
C PHE A 509 14.20 25.55 6.48
N VAL A 510 14.91 26.53 7.06
CA VAL A 510 16.37 26.69 6.85
C VAL A 510 17.12 25.43 7.28
N HIS A 511 16.74 24.83 8.41
CA HIS A 511 17.37 23.61 8.89
C HIS A 511 17.18 22.46 7.89
N ALA A 512 15.95 22.22 7.45
CA ALA A 512 15.67 21.21 6.43
C ALA A 512 16.43 21.52 5.13
N PHE A 513 16.46 22.79 4.72
CA PHE A 513 17.12 23.23 3.48
C PHE A 513 18.63 22.94 3.48
N GLU A 514 19.28 23.15 4.63
CA GLU A 514 20.69 22.82 4.82
C GLU A 514 20.96 21.30 4.85
N GLU A 515 19.95 20.48 5.23
CA GLU A 515 20.01 19.03 5.21
C GLU A 515 19.73 18.43 3.82
N GLY A 516 18.92 19.10 3.01
CA GLY A 516 18.49 18.68 1.67
C GLY A 516 17.32 17.67 1.68
N CYS A 517 17.14 16.98 0.55
CA CYS A 517 16.39 15.73 0.45
C CYS A 517 17.37 14.53 0.53
#